data_AF-A0A0X1KMB9-F1
#
_entry.id   AF-A0A0X1KMB9-F1
#
_cell.length_a   1.000
_cell.length_b   1.000
_cell.length_c   1.000
_cell.angle_alpha   90.00
_cell.angle_beta   90.00
_cell.angle_gamma   90.00
#
_symmetry.space_group_name_H-M   'P 1'
#
loop_
_entity.id
_entity.type
_entity.pdbx_description
1 polymer ?
#
loop_
_entity_poly.entity_id
_entity_poly.type
_entity_poly.pdbx_seq_one_letter_code
_entity_poly.pdbx_strand_id
1 'polypeptide(L)'
;MKRALVTLTPSESKRLIAKAVVAMPEVQHALRRGFVYIATGTTAAYVAEEILGEKIEKEKWTVGTISKGRTCVTAKKTWPKHLVLYKGKPFEGEPVEALREMGPEDVFIKGANAIDINWNVAVFAAAPDGGTIGRTFGWTITKGVFTITPISLEKFVPTPVEESAKLTGIYSFDWGTGLYAAIVPIPHAHPVTEVEAYRILAGVEAIPIAAGGAGGAEGSVTLVLEGEDEDMEKAREITKAVKGEPPLKPYTEDCSICPFAKICGVGSGAF
;
A
#
# COMPACT_ATOMS: atom_id res chain seq x y z
N MET A 1 30.01 -13.94 -1.12
CA MET A 1 29.33 -12.73 -0.58
C MET A 1 29.82 -11.40 -1.18
N LYS A 2 28.97 -10.79 -1.99
CA LYS A 2 29.11 -9.42 -2.55
C LYS A 2 28.16 -8.46 -1.84
N ARG A 3 28.42 -7.16 -1.95
CA ARG A 3 27.55 -6.10 -1.46
C ARG A 3 27.22 -5.09 -2.55
N ALA A 4 26.01 -4.55 -2.52
CA ALA A 4 25.60 -3.44 -3.35
C ALA A 4 24.87 -2.38 -2.52
N LEU A 5 25.03 -1.11 -2.91
CA LEU A 5 24.24 0.00 -2.38
C LEU A 5 23.13 0.31 -3.39
N VAL A 6 21.88 0.30 -2.95
CA VAL A 6 20.73 0.60 -3.79
C VAL A 6 19.86 1.66 -3.14
N THR A 7 19.54 2.71 -3.90
CA THR A 7 18.55 3.73 -3.52
C THR A 7 17.37 3.69 -4.47
N LEU A 8 16.17 3.55 -3.91
CA LEU A 8 14.90 3.49 -4.63
C LEU A 8 14.03 4.68 -4.24
N THR A 9 13.47 5.36 -5.23
CA THR A 9 12.41 6.36 -5.01
C THR A 9 11.10 5.68 -4.61
N PRO A 10 10.13 6.42 -4.05
CA PRO A 10 8.79 5.91 -3.75
C PRO A 10 8.11 5.09 -4.84
N SER A 11 8.28 5.47 -6.10
CA SER A 11 7.67 4.77 -7.23
C SER A 11 8.42 3.50 -7.60
N GLU A 12 9.75 3.55 -7.59
CA GLU A 12 10.62 2.39 -7.87
C GLU A 12 10.41 1.31 -6.79
N SER A 13 10.33 1.70 -5.52
CA SER A 13 9.97 0.82 -4.40
C SER A 13 8.62 0.16 -4.60
N LYS A 14 7.57 0.94 -4.94
CA LYS A 14 6.22 0.39 -5.17
C LYS A 14 6.20 -0.62 -6.32
N ARG A 15 6.97 -0.38 -7.39
CA ARG A 15 7.13 -1.34 -8.50
C ARG A 15 7.83 -2.62 -8.05
N LEU A 16 8.93 -2.51 -7.32
CA LEU A 16 9.68 -3.64 -6.78
C LEU A 16 8.79 -4.50 -5.87
N ILE A 17 8.11 -3.87 -4.91
CA ILE A 17 7.19 -4.51 -3.98
C ILE A 17 6.05 -5.22 -4.73
N ALA A 18 5.49 -4.59 -5.77
CA ALA A 18 4.43 -5.19 -6.55
C ALA A 18 4.88 -6.48 -7.26
N LYS A 19 6.07 -6.46 -7.88
CA LYS A 19 6.66 -7.67 -8.48
C LYS A 19 6.83 -8.79 -7.45
N ALA A 20 7.31 -8.46 -6.25
CA ALA A 20 7.48 -9.42 -5.18
C ALA A 20 6.15 -10.03 -4.71
N VAL A 21 5.13 -9.19 -4.48
CA VAL A 21 3.79 -9.66 -4.10
C VAL A 21 3.23 -10.62 -5.14
N VAL A 22 3.34 -10.30 -6.43
CA VAL A 22 2.86 -11.20 -7.49
C VAL A 22 3.63 -12.52 -7.52
N ALA A 23 4.92 -12.51 -7.20
CA ALA A 23 5.75 -13.71 -7.15
C ALA A 23 5.47 -14.63 -5.95
N MET A 24 4.74 -14.18 -4.93
CA MET A 24 4.47 -14.96 -3.73
C MET A 24 3.68 -16.25 -4.04
N PRO A 25 4.05 -17.40 -3.45
CA PRO A 25 3.34 -18.67 -3.66
C PRO A 25 1.84 -18.61 -3.36
N GLU A 26 1.43 -17.86 -2.33
CA GLU A 26 0.05 -17.67 -1.89
C GLU A 26 -0.76 -16.91 -2.95
N VAL A 27 -0.19 -15.84 -3.51
CA VAL A 27 -0.81 -15.07 -4.60
C VAL A 27 -0.93 -15.94 -5.85
N GLN A 28 0.14 -16.67 -6.20
CA GLN A 28 0.13 -17.59 -7.33
C GLN A 28 -0.87 -18.74 -7.16
N HIS A 29 -1.05 -19.24 -5.94
CA HIS A 29 -2.05 -20.24 -5.62
C HIS A 29 -3.46 -19.69 -5.83
N ALA A 30 -3.77 -18.55 -5.22
CA ALA A 30 -5.07 -17.92 -5.30
C ALA A 30 -5.41 -17.52 -6.75
N LEU A 31 -4.46 -16.99 -7.52
CA LEU A 31 -4.65 -16.72 -8.95
C LEU A 31 -5.02 -17.98 -9.76
N ARG A 32 -4.60 -19.18 -9.35
CA ARG A 32 -4.96 -20.42 -10.06
C ARG A 32 -6.26 -21.04 -9.57
N ARG A 33 -6.58 -20.90 -8.28
CA ARG A 33 -7.58 -21.75 -7.61
C ARG A 33 -8.69 -21.00 -6.88
N GLY A 34 -8.43 -19.75 -6.47
CA GLY A 34 -9.28 -19.01 -5.56
C GLY A 34 -9.45 -17.55 -5.95
N PHE A 35 -9.68 -16.72 -4.94
CA PHE A 35 -9.88 -15.29 -5.05
C PHE A 35 -8.62 -14.51 -4.73
N VAL A 36 -8.36 -13.49 -5.55
CA VAL A 36 -7.42 -12.41 -5.23
C VAL A 36 -8.21 -11.12 -5.19
N TYR A 37 -8.38 -10.57 -4.00
CA TYR A 37 -9.02 -9.29 -3.78
C TYR A 37 -7.95 -8.22 -3.63
N ILE A 38 -7.96 -7.20 -4.48
CA ILE A 38 -7.02 -6.08 -4.43
C ILE A 38 -7.79 -4.82 -4.09
N ALA A 39 -7.66 -4.40 -2.82
CA ALA A 39 -8.24 -3.17 -2.32
C ALA A 39 -7.54 -1.96 -2.94
N THR A 40 -8.30 -0.89 -3.15
CA THR A 40 -7.81 0.32 -3.82
C THR A 40 -6.77 1.02 -2.96
N GLY A 41 -5.70 1.48 -3.60
CA GLY A 41 -4.56 2.13 -2.98
C GLY A 41 -3.44 2.27 -4.00
N THR A 42 -2.68 3.37 -3.95
CA THR A 42 -1.65 3.63 -4.97
C THR A 42 -0.62 2.51 -5.08
N THR A 43 -0.14 1.95 -3.96
CA THR A 43 0.77 0.80 -3.99
C THR A 43 0.10 -0.47 -4.52
N ALA A 44 -1.15 -0.74 -4.11
CA ALA A 44 -1.90 -1.90 -4.59
C ALA A 44 -2.24 -1.80 -6.09
N ALA A 45 -2.31 -0.58 -6.64
CA ALA A 45 -2.46 -0.35 -8.07
C ALA A 45 -1.27 -0.87 -8.88
N TYR A 46 -0.05 -0.83 -8.33
CA TYR A 46 1.12 -1.47 -8.95
C TYR A 46 0.96 -2.99 -9.00
N VAL A 47 0.44 -3.61 -7.94
CA VAL A 47 0.15 -5.05 -7.91
C VAL A 47 -0.90 -5.40 -8.97
N ALA A 48 -1.99 -4.63 -9.05
CA ALA A 48 -3.01 -4.81 -10.07
C ALA A 48 -2.43 -4.68 -11.50
N GLU A 49 -1.62 -3.66 -11.76
CA GLU A 49 -0.94 -3.46 -13.05
C GLU A 49 0.02 -4.63 -13.39
N GLU A 50 0.76 -5.17 -12.42
CA GLU A 50 1.63 -6.34 -12.65
C GLU A 50 0.83 -7.62 -12.96
N ILE A 51 -0.33 -7.84 -12.32
CA ILE A 51 -1.17 -9.02 -12.57
C ILE A 51 -1.90 -8.92 -13.90
N LEU A 52 -2.46 -7.74 -14.22
CA LEU A 52 -3.24 -7.55 -15.45
C LEU A 52 -2.36 -7.38 -16.69
N GLY A 53 -1.10 -6.95 -16.52
CA GLY A 53 -0.19 -6.69 -17.64
C GLY A 53 -0.54 -5.42 -18.44
N GLU A 54 -1.42 -4.57 -17.93
CA GLU A 54 -1.86 -3.32 -18.58
C GLU A 54 -1.70 -2.11 -17.66
N LYS A 55 -1.49 -0.93 -18.25
CA LYS A 55 -1.27 0.30 -17.49
C LYS A 55 -2.53 0.79 -16.79
N ILE A 56 -2.41 1.13 -15.51
CA ILE A 56 -3.48 1.72 -14.70
C ILE A 56 -3.12 3.18 -14.36
N GLU A 57 -4.13 4.06 -14.30
CA GLU A 57 -4.02 5.41 -13.73
C GLU A 57 -3.89 5.33 -12.19
N LYS A 58 -2.72 4.90 -11.71
CA LYS A 58 -2.46 4.52 -10.31
C LYS A 58 -2.75 5.64 -9.30
N GLU A 59 -2.52 6.89 -9.66
CA GLU A 59 -2.84 8.06 -8.84
C GLU A 59 -4.35 8.25 -8.62
N LYS A 60 -5.18 7.75 -9.55
CA LYS A 60 -6.64 7.74 -9.42
C LYS A 60 -7.15 6.46 -8.74
N TRP A 61 -6.32 5.42 -8.64
CA TRP A 61 -6.70 4.14 -8.04
C TRP A 61 -6.58 4.13 -6.49
N THR A 62 -6.98 5.23 -5.86
CA THR A 62 -7.11 5.35 -4.41
C THR A 62 -8.19 6.36 -4.04
N VAL A 63 -8.71 6.28 -2.81
CA VAL A 63 -9.64 7.28 -2.25
C VAL A 63 -8.89 8.23 -1.34
N GLY A 64 -8.28 7.74 -0.26
CA GLY A 64 -7.46 8.54 0.65
C GLY A 64 -6.01 8.66 0.18
N THR A 65 -5.42 9.83 0.33
CA THR A 65 -4.04 10.09 -0.10
C THR A 65 -3.35 11.11 0.81
N ILE A 66 -2.02 11.00 0.93
CA ILE A 66 -1.20 12.11 1.41
C ILE A 66 -0.58 12.74 0.17
N SER A 67 -0.92 13.99 -0.11
CA SER A 67 -0.43 14.70 -1.28
C SER A 67 -0.38 16.19 -1.01
N LYS A 68 0.58 16.89 -1.62
CA LYS A 68 0.79 18.34 -1.42
C LYS A 68 0.93 18.71 0.07
N GLY A 69 1.60 17.86 0.86
CA GLY A 69 1.88 18.10 2.28
C GLY A 69 0.69 17.93 3.24
N ARG A 70 -0.41 17.29 2.80
CA ARG A 70 -1.61 17.09 3.63
C ARG A 70 -2.30 15.76 3.37
N THR A 71 -3.01 15.25 4.39
CA THR A 71 -4.00 14.19 4.20
C THR A 71 -5.18 14.73 3.40
N CYS A 72 -5.65 13.95 2.43
CA CYS A 72 -6.68 14.36 1.49
C CYS A 72 -7.40 13.15 0.91
N VAL A 73 -8.34 13.42 0.00
CA VAL A 73 -8.97 12.41 -0.86
C VAL A 73 -8.77 12.76 -2.33
N THR A 74 -8.83 11.75 -3.19
CA THR A 74 -8.96 11.92 -4.64
C THR A 74 -10.36 12.36 -5.02
N ALA A 75 -10.54 12.82 -6.26
CA ALA A 75 -11.82 13.32 -6.73
C ALA A 75 -12.91 12.24 -6.68
N LYS A 76 -14.06 12.56 -6.07
CA LYS A 76 -15.15 11.61 -5.85
C LYS A 76 -15.64 10.96 -7.15
N LYS A 77 -15.66 11.74 -8.23
CA LYS A 77 -16.10 11.29 -9.56
C LYS A 77 -15.22 10.20 -10.18
N THR A 78 -14.00 10.01 -9.68
CA THR A 78 -13.04 9.02 -10.19
C THR A 78 -12.71 7.96 -9.16
N TRP A 79 -13.50 7.82 -8.08
CA TRP A 79 -13.21 6.81 -7.08
C TRP A 79 -13.25 5.42 -7.71
N PRO A 80 -12.17 4.64 -7.54
CA PRO A 80 -12.03 3.36 -8.21
C PRO A 80 -12.90 2.28 -7.57
N LYS A 81 -13.23 1.25 -8.36
CA LYS A 81 -13.67 -0.02 -7.80
C LYS A 81 -12.46 -0.86 -7.37
N HIS A 82 -12.66 -1.69 -6.35
CA HIS A 82 -11.70 -2.74 -5.99
C HIS A 82 -11.60 -3.75 -7.14
N LEU A 83 -10.38 -4.25 -7.39
CA LEU A 83 -10.18 -5.31 -8.37
C LEU A 83 -10.32 -6.65 -7.66
N VAL A 84 -11.18 -7.51 -8.18
CA VAL A 84 -11.34 -8.87 -7.67
C VAL A 84 -11.13 -9.83 -8.82
N LEU A 85 -10.29 -10.84 -8.59
CA LEU A 85 -10.03 -11.91 -9.53
C LEU A 85 -10.51 -13.21 -8.91
N TYR A 86 -11.13 -14.07 -9.70
CA TYR A 86 -11.39 -15.46 -9.37
C TYR A 86 -10.69 -16.35 -10.39
N LYS A 87 -9.77 -17.21 -9.93
CA LYS A 87 -8.93 -18.06 -10.79
C LYS A 87 -8.26 -17.27 -11.92
N GLY A 88 -7.75 -16.09 -11.57
CA GLY A 88 -6.95 -15.24 -12.45
C GLY A 88 -7.75 -14.43 -13.46
N LYS A 89 -9.09 -14.49 -13.41
CA LYS A 89 -9.98 -13.72 -14.29
C LYS A 89 -10.77 -12.70 -13.48
N PRO A 90 -11.11 -11.53 -14.06
CA PRO A 90 -12.00 -10.56 -13.42
C PRO A 90 -13.27 -11.24 -12.91
N PHE A 91 -13.58 -11.03 -11.63
CA PHE A 91 -14.82 -11.49 -11.02
C PHE A 91 -15.96 -10.55 -11.44
N GLU A 92 -17.05 -11.11 -11.97
CA GLU A 92 -18.17 -10.33 -12.51
C GLU A 92 -19.11 -9.78 -11.43
N GLY A 93 -19.10 -10.36 -10.23
CA GLY A 93 -19.92 -9.94 -9.11
C GLY A 93 -19.38 -8.71 -8.36
N GLU A 94 -20.11 -8.25 -7.36
CA GLU A 94 -19.68 -7.12 -6.54
C GLU A 94 -18.56 -7.56 -5.57
N PRO A 95 -17.57 -6.69 -5.26
CA PRO A 95 -16.45 -7.08 -4.39
C PRO A 95 -16.87 -7.64 -3.02
N VAL A 96 -18.00 -7.20 -2.48
CA VAL A 96 -18.53 -7.73 -1.21
C VAL A 96 -18.97 -9.18 -1.31
N GLU A 97 -19.43 -9.64 -2.48
CA GLU A 97 -19.84 -11.03 -2.71
C GLU A 97 -18.62 -11.95 -2.67
N ALA A 98 -17.50 -11.53 -3.28
CA ALA A 98 -16.25 -12.27 -3.18
C ALA A 98 -15.78 -12.42 -1.72
N LEU A 99 -15.85 -11.36 -0.90
CA LEU A 99 -15.48 -11.44 0.53
C LEU A 99 -16.32 -12.47 1.31
N ARG A 100 -17.59 -12.67 0.92
CA ARG A 100 -18.47 -13.69 1.54
C ARG A 100 -18.04 -15.11 1.20
N GLU A 101 -17.36 -15.32 0.08
CA GLU A 101 -16.86 -16.63 -0.34
C GLU A 101 -15.41 -16.89 0.10
N MET A 102 -14.59 -15.85 0.21
CA MET A 102 -13.14 -15.96 0.47
C MET A 102 -12.78 -16.73 1.76
N GLY A 103 -11.76 -17.58 1.73
CA GLY A 103 -11.26 -18.32 2.89
C GLY A 103 -9.74 -18.25 3.06
N PRO A 104 -9.16 -19.15 3.86
CA PRO A 104 -7.72 -19.14 4.17
C PRO A 104 -6.78 -19.34 2.98
N GLU A 105 -7.25 -19.95 1.89
CA GLU A 105 -6.48 -20.17 0.66
C GLU A 105 -6.58 -19.00 -0.34
N ASP A 106 -7.36 -17.97 0.00
CA ASP A 106 -7.56 -16.77 -0.80
C ASP A 106 -6.72 -15.61 -0.27
N VAL A 107 -6.47 -14.63 -1.12
CA VAL A 107 -5.59 -13.50 -0.78
C VAL A 107 -6.35 -12.18 -0.83
N PHE A 108 -6.21 -11.40 0.24
CA PHE A 108 -6.63 -10.00 0.31
C PHE A 108 -5.40 -9.08 0.31
N ILE A 109 -5.30 -8.19 -0.66
CA ILE A 109 -4.17 -7.29 -0.85
C ILE A 109 -4.63 -5.86 -0.59
N LYS A 110 -4.00 -5.18 0.38
CA LYS A 110 -4.31 -3.78 0.70
C LYS A 110 -3.06 -3.04 1.16
N GLY A 111 -2.74 -1.92 0.52
CA GLY A 111 -1.67 -1.04 1.01
C GLY A 111 -2.03 -0.35 2.33
N ALA A 112 -1.00 0.17 3.02
CA ALA A 112 -1.12 0.85 4.31
C ALA A 112 -0.51 2.27 4.29
N ASN A 113 -0.67 3.00 5.38
CA ASN A 113 -0.14 4.36 5.60
C ASN A 113 1.03 4.41 6.58
N ALA A 114 1.18 3.39 7.43
CA ALA A 114 2.26 3.29 8.40
C ALA A 114 2.71 1.82 8.53
N ILE A 115 4.00 1.62 8.79
CA ILE A 115 4.59 0.39 9.32
C ILE A 115 5.45 0.77 10.53
N ASP A 116 5.27 0.10 11.67
CA ASP A 116 6.00 0.43 12.90
C ASP A 116 7.24 -0.44 13.15
N ILE A 117 7.90 -0.18 14.28
CA ILE A 117 9.10 -0.90 14.74
C ILE A 117 8.86 -2.40 14.98
N ASN A 118 7.61 -2.82 15.15
CA ASN A 118 7.20 -4.21 15.34
C ASN A 118 6.70 -4.84 14.03
N TRP A 119 6.86 -4.16 12.90
CA TRP A 119 6.35 -4.58 11.59
C TRP A 119 4.82 -4.64 11.51
N ASN A 120 4.12 -3.98 12.44
CA ASN A 120 2.68 -3.83 12.35
C ASN A 120 2.35 -2.69 11.39
N VAL A 121 1.29 -2.89 10.61
CA VAL A 121 0.85 -1.92 9.60
C VAL A 121 -0.50 -1.33 9.96
N ALA A 122 -0.72 -0.08 9.54
CA ALA A 122 -1.98 0.59 9.75
C ALA A 122 -2.34 1.53 8.60
N VAL A 123 -3.63 1.75 8.41
CA VAL A 123 -4.19 2.53 7.30
C VAL A 123 -5.05 3.67 7.82
N PHE A 124 -5.07 4.80 7.13
CA PHE A 124 -6.00 5.87 7.46
C PHE A 124 -7.44 5.51 7.07
N ALA A 125 -8.39 5.89 7.91
CA ALA A 125 -9.82 5.84 7.67
C ALA A 125 -10.47 7.19 8.04
N ALA A 126 -10.90 7.92 7.02
CA ALA A 126 -11.58 9.21 7.18
C ALA A 126 -13.11 9.11 6.99
N ALA A 127 -13.60 8.01 6.44
CA ALA A 127 -15.04 7.79 6.32
C ALA A 127 -15.62 7.36 7.68
N PRO A 128 -16.80 7.87 8.10
CA PRO A 128 -17.40 7.52 9.39
C PRO A 128 -17.69 6.02 9.58
N ASP A 129 -17.85 5.27 8.50
CA ASP A 129 -18.04 3.80 8.49
C ASP A 129 -16.71 3.03 8.46
N GLY A 130 -15.57 3.71 8.62
CA GLY A 130 -14.23 3.13 8.51
C GLY A 130 -13.77 2.89 7.07
N GLY A 131 -14.56 3.25 6.06
CA GLY A 131 -14.21 3.13 4.64
C GLY A 131 -13.94 1.68 4.22
N THR A 132 -12.96 1.45 3.35
CA THR A 132 -12.63 0.10 2.89
C THR A 132 -12.26 -0.82 4.04
N ILE A 133 -11.38 -0.41 4.96
CA ILE A 133 -10.94 -1.30 6.04
C ILE A 133 -12.12 -1.69 6.95
N GLY A 134 -12.96 -0.73 7.37
CA GLY A 134 -14.14 -1.04 8.18
C GLY A 134 -15.10 -2.03 7.53
N ARG A 135 -15.23 -1.99 6.19
CA ARG A 135 -16.12 -2.88 5.43
C ARG A 135 -15.51 -4.25 5.11
N THR A 136 -14.19 -4.39 5.13
CA THR A 136 -13.51 -5.66 4.79
C THR A 136 -12.99 -6.41 6.02
N PHE A 137 -12.67 -5.71 7.10
CA PHE A 137 -11.98 -6.23 8.29
C PHE A 137 -12.66 -7.45 8.90
N GLY A 138 -13.98 -7.38 9.09
CA GLY A 138 -14.75 -8.49 9.66
C GLY A 138 -14.65 -9.76 8.82
N TRP A 139 -14.67 -9.65 7.49
CA TRP A 139 -14.57 -10.79 6.57
C TRP A 139 -13.17 -11.38 6.55
N THR A 140 -12.14 -10.54 6.40
CA THR A 140 -10.77 -11.02 6.20
C THR A 140 -10.22 -11.69 7.45
N ILE A 141 -10.47 -11.12 8.63
CA ILE A 141 -9.92 -11.64 9.89
C ILE A 141 -10.68 -12.88 10.35
N THR A 142 -12.01 -12.82 10.42
CA THR A 142 -12.79 -13.93 11.01
C THR A 142 -12.73 -15.21 10.17
N LYS A 143 -12.50 -15.08 8.87
CA LYS A 143 -12.37 -16.22 7.94
C LYS A 143 -10.92 -16.64 7.73
N GLY A 144 -9.95 -15.96 8.35
CA GLY A 144 -8.53 -16.27 8.23
C GLY A 144 -7.97 -16.04 6.82
N VAL A 145 -8.53 -15.11 6.05
CA VAL A 145 -8.05 -14.78 4.70
C VAL A 145 -6.62 -14.24 4.77
N PHE A 146 -5.74 -14.76 3.92
CA PHE A 146 -4.34 -14.34 3.92
C PHE A 146 -4.23 -12.88 3.44
N THR A 147 -3.93 -11.99 4.38
CA THR A 147 -3.89 -10.55 4.12
C THR A 147 -2.46 -10.08 3.87
N ILE A 148 -2.18 -9.61 2.65
CA ILE A 148 -0.89 -9.06 2.24
C ILE A 148 -0.97 -7.53 2.21
N THR A 149 0.01 -6.87 2.84
CA THR A 149 0.12 -5.41 2.85
C THR A 149 1.37 -4.94 2.12
N PRO A 150 1.29 -4.63 0.82
CA PRO A 150 2.42 -4.00 0.14
C PRO A 150 2.64 -2.60 0.68
N ILE A 151 3.82 -2.34 1.25
CA ILE A 151 4.14 -1.06 1.88
C ILE A 151 5.64 -0.77 1.78
N SER A 152 6.00 0.44 1.37
CA SER A 152 7.40 0.89 1.36
C SER A 152 7.82 1.36 2.75
N LEU A 153 9.09 1.17 3.09
CA LEU A 153 9.70 1.73 4.31
C LEU A 153 9.75 3.26 4.33
N GLU A 154 9.40 3.94 3.22
CA GLU A 154 9.08 5.37 3.23
C GLU A 154 7.99 5.74 4.26
N LYS A 155 7.15 4.75 4.62
CA LYS A 155 6.03 4.88 5.58
C LYS A 155 6.39 4.35 6.97
N PHE A 156 7.68 4.15 7.26
CA PHE A 156 8.11 3.72 8.58
C PHE A 156 7.78 4.80 9.63
N VAL A 157 7.19 4.38 10.74
CA VAL A 157 6.91 5.22 11.90
C VAL A 157 7.56 4.61 13.14
N PRO A 158 8.27 5.41 13.96
CA PRO A 158 8.92 4.87 15.17
C PRO A 158 7.92 4.55 16.30
N THR A 159 6.72 5.10 16.23
CA THR A 159 5.66 4.88 17.21
C THR A 159 4.85 3.64 16.84
N PRO A 160 4.62 2.69 17.77
CA PRO A 160 3.72 1.57 17.54
C PRO A 160 2.35 2.05 17.03
N VAL A 161 1.82 1.38 16.00
CA VAL A 161 0.58 1.83 15.35
C VAL A 161 -0.63 1.78 16.29
N GLU A 162 -0.62 0.89 17.27
CA GLU A 162 -1.66 0.79 18.30
C GLU A 162 -1.68 2.03 19.22
N GLU A 163 -0.52 2.59 19.56
CA GLU A 163 -0.45 3.83 20.34
C GLU A 163 -0.95 5.01 19.51
N SER A 164 -0.59 5.05 18.22
CA SER A 164 -1.10 6.05 17.29
C SER A 164 -2.63 5.94 17.16
N ALA A 165 -3.18 4.72 17.08
CA ALA A 165 -4.62 4.48 16.94
C ALA A 165 -5.45 5.10 18.08
N LYS A 166 -4.96 5.03 19.33
CA LYS A 166 -5.65 5.60 20.52
C LYS A 166 -5.82 7.13 20.45
N LEU A 167 -4.98 7.82 19.68
CA LEU A 167 -4.96 9.28 19.59
C LEU A 167 -5.75 9.83 18.40
N THR A 168 -6.11 8.96 17.44
CA THR A 168 -6.67 9.41 16.16
C THR A 168 -8.15 9.07 16.02
N GLY A 169 -8.85 9.92 15.27
CA GLY A 169 -10.25 9.78 14.95
C GLY A 169 -10.72 11.00 14.18
N ILE A 170 -11.79 10.86 13.38
CA ILE A 170 -12.30 11.98 12.57
C ILE A 170 -12.81 13.17 13.41
N TYR A 171 -13.04 12.95 14.71
CA TYR A 171 -13.48 13.95 15.69
C TYR A 171 -12.46 14.16 16.82
N SER A 172 -11.24 13.64 16.69
CA SER A 172 -10.22 13.67 17.76
C SER A 172 -9.24 14.86 17.63
N PHE A 173 -9.43 15.73 16.64
CA PHE A 173 -8.51 16.83 16.34
C PHE A 173 -9.24 18.18 16.38
N ASP A 174 -8.63 19.15 17.07
CA ASP A 174 -9.14 20.53 17.12
C ASP A 174 -8.78 21.33 15.85
N TRP A 175 -7.55 21.15 15.35
CA TRP A 175 -7.00 21.83 14.17
C TRP A 175 -6.02 20.92 13.40
N GLY A 176 -5.73 21.24 12.13
CA GLY A 176 -4.73 20.51 11.34
C GLY A 176 -4.72 20.86 9.86
N THR A 177 -3.65 20.48 9.16
CA THR A 177 -3.39 20.94 7.78
C THR A 177 -4.09 20.12 6.69
N GLY A 178 -4.94 19.17 7.08
CA GLY A 178 -5.54 18.22 6.14
C GLY A 178 -6.81 17.56 6.67
N LEU A 179 -7.25 16.54 5.94
CA LEU A 179 -8.39 15.70 6.29
C LEU A 179 -8.09 14.88 7.55
N TYR A 180 -8.93 15.03 8.58
CA TYR A 180 -8.82 14.21 9.78
C TYR A 180 -9.20 12.75 9.49
N ALA A 181 -8.45 11.83 10.08
CA ALA A 181 -8.63 10.40 9.90
C ALA A 181 -8.23 9.64 11.16
N ALA A 182 -8.87 8.51 11.41
CA ALA A 182 -8.34 7.51 12.32
C ALA A 182 -7.22 6.74 11.62
N ILE A 183 -6.20 6.29 12.37
CA ILE A 183 -5.31 5.23 11.93
C ILE A 183 -5.85 3.90 12.46
N VAL A 184 -6.04 2.93 11.58
CA VAL A 184 -6.64 1.63 11.88
C VAL A 184 -5.57 0.56 11.64
N PRO A 185 -5.07 -0.10 12.70
CA PRO A 185 -4.20 -1.26 12.55
C PRO A 185 -4.85 -2.34 11.70
N ILE A 186 -4.04 -3.10 10.94
CA ILE A 186 -4.49 -4.25 10.17
C ILE A 186 -3.92 -5.51 10.83
N PRO A 187 -4.65 -6.16 11.76
CA PRO A 187 -4.21 -7.36 12.44
C PRO A 187 -3.91 -8.49 11.46
N HIS A 188 -2.90 -9.29 11.78
CA HIS A 188 -2.47 -10.46 10.99
C HIS A 188 -2.08 -10.13 9.54
N ALA A 189 -1.82 -8.87 9.23
CA ALA A 189 -1.29 -8.48 7.94
C ALA A 189 0.14 -9.00 7.76
N HIS A 190 0.44 -9.44 6.55
CA HIS A 190 1.78 -9.82 6.10
C HIS A 190 2.34 -8.65 5.28
N PRO A 191 3.10 -7.72 5.90
CA PRO A 191 3.71 -6.63 5.16
C PRO A 191 4.77 -7.15 4.17
N VAL A 192 4.81 -6.55 2.98
CA VAL A 192 5.85 -6.78 1.99
C VAL A 192 6.49 -5.44 1.65
N THR A 193 7.72 -5.25 2.12
CA THR A 193 8.54 -4.06 1.90
C THR A 193 9.64 -4.30 0.88
N GLU A 194 10.52 -3.33 0.65
CA GLU A 194 11.73 -3.50 -0.15
C GLU A 194 12.60 -4.65 0.36
N VAL A 195 12.64 -4.88 1.68
CA VAL A 195 13.42 -5.94 2.31
C VAL A 195 12.88 -7.31 1.91
N GLU A 196 11.57 -7.53 2.12
CA GLU A 196 10.92 -8.77 1.68
C GLU A 196 11.00 -8.93 0.17
N ALA A 197 10.90 -7.83 -0.60
CA ALA A 197 10.89 -7.90 -2.05
C ALA A 197 12.21 -8.41 -2.63
N TYR A 198 13.36 -7.93 -2.13
CA TYR A 198 14.66 -8.46 -2.55
C TYR A 198 14.86 -9.91 -2.13
N ARG A 199 14.41 -10.28 -0.92
CA ARG A 199 14.47 -11.67 -0.46
C ARG A 199 13.63 -12.60 -1.35
N ILE A 200 12.38 -12.23 -1.64
CA ILE A 200 11.44 -13.00 -2.46
C ILE A 200 11.95 -13.13 -3.90
N LEU A 201 12.37 -12.02 -4.51
CA LEU A 201 12.68 -11.99 -5.94
C LEU A 201 14.10 -12.45 -6.23
N ALA A 202 15.07 -12.18 -5.36
CA ALA A 202 16.49 -12.42 -5.63
C ALA A 202 17.18 -13.36 -4.63
N GLY A 203 16.58 -13.67 -3.48
CA GLY A 203 17.22 -14.51 -2.46
C GLY A 203 18.33 -13.80 -1.68
N VAL A 204 18.47 -12.48 -1.82
CA VAL A 204 19.50 -11.69 -1.12
C VAL A 204 18.98 -11.10 0.18
N GLU A 205 19.88 -10.86 1.13
CA GLU A 205 19.59 -10.03 2.30
C GLU A 205 19.57 -8.55 1.90
N ALA A 206 18.63 -7.80 2.48
CA ALA A 206 18.46 -6.38 2.22
C ALA A 206 18.31 -5.63 3.54
N ILE A 207 19.22 -4.71 3.80
CA ILE A 207 19.29 -3.97 5.06
C ILE A 207 19.05 -2.49 4.76
N PRO A 208 17.92 -1.90 5.21
CA PRO A 208 17.69 -0.46 5.10
C PRO A 208 18.71 0.29 5.97
N ILE A 209 19.42 1.25 5.37
CA ILE A 209 20.46 2.03 6.06
C ILE A 209 20.22 3.54 6.03
N ALA A 210 19.34 4.03 5.16
CA ALA A 210 18.88 5.42 5.15
C ALA A 210 17.49 5.54 4.51
N ALA A 211 16.77 6.59 4.87
CA ALA A 211 15.47 6.94 4.30
C ALA A 211 15.35 8.45 4.12
N GLY A 212 14.53 8.87 3.16
CA GLY A 212 14.38 10.27 2.76
C GLY A 212 15.46 10.73 1.78
N GLY A 213 15.30 11.96 1.29
CA GLY A 213 16.14 12.55 0.25
C GLY A 213 15.57 13.90 -0.17
N ALA A 214 16.13 14.51 -1.20
CA ALA A 214 15.71 15.79 -1.73
C ALA A 214 15.79 15.80 -3.27
N GLY A 215 14.99 16.65 -3.91
CA GLY A 215 15.09 16.89 -5.36
C GLY A 215 14.51 15.76 -6.21
N GLY A 216 13.38 15.19 -5.80
CA GLY A 216 12.75 14.03 -6.45
C GLY A 216 13.06 12.69 -5.77
N ALA A 217 13.85 12.72 -4.68
CA ALA A 217 14.17 11.56 -3.84
C ALA A 217 13.43 11.60 -2.48
N GLU A 218 12.43 12.47 -2.32
CA GLU A 218 11.61 12.54 -1.10
C GLU A 218 10.94 11.19 -0.86
N GLY A 219 11.12 10.60 0.33
CA GLY A 219 10.61 9.27 0.65
C GLY A 219 11.41 8.10 0.08
N SER A 220 12.60 8.33 -0.48
CA SER A 220 13.45 7.22 -0.95
C SER A 220 13.91 6.33 0.20
N VAL A 221 14.22 5.07 -0.11
CA VAL A 221 14.85 4.12 0.81
C VAL A 221 16.19 3.70 0.23
N THR A 222 17.24 3.71 1.05
CA THR A 222 18.57 3.23 0.68
C THR A 222 18.91 1.98 1.45
N LEU A 223 19.28 0.93 0.73
CA LEU A 223 19.55 -0.40 1.25
C LEU A 223 20.97 -0.86 0.91
N VAL A 224 21.57 -1.63 1.81
CA VAL A 224 22.69 -2.52 1.49
C VAL A 224 22.10 -3.88 1.13
N LEU A 225 22.43 -4.38 -0.05
CA LEU A 225 22.12 -5.75 -0.46
C LEU A 225 23.35 -6.62 -0.25
N GLU A 226 23.17 -7.83 0.26
CA GLU A 226 24.24 -8.80 0.50
C GLU A 226 23.80 -10.23 0.12
N GLY A 227 24.64 -10.92 -0.64
CA GLY A 227 24.33 -12.27 -1.12
C GLY A 227 25.46 -12.89 -1.94
N GLU A 228 25.20 -14.09 -2.47
CA GLU A 228 26.12 -14.78 -3.38
C GLU A 228 26.07 -14.20 -4.80
N ASP A 229 27.06 -14.56 -5.62
CA ASP A 229 27.31 -13.91 -6.91
C ASP A 229 26.12 -13.97 -7.87
N GLU A 230 25.46 -15.13 -7.97
CA GLU A 230 24.29 -15.34 -8.85
C GLU A 230 23.07 -14.55 -8.38
N ASP A 231 22.78 -14.60 -7.07
CA ASP A 231 21.66 -13.88 -6.45
C ASP A 231 21.84 -12.36 -6.54
N MET A 232 23.07 -11.88 -6.41
CA MET A 232 23.41 -10.46 -6.55
C MET A 232 23.29 -9.96 -7.99
N GLU A 233 23.61 -10.78 -8.98
CA GLU A 233 23.35 -10.41 -10.38
C GLU A 233 21.84 -10.36 -10.66
N LYS A 234 21.06 -11.30 -10.11
CA LYS A 234 19.60 -11.25 -10.18
C LYS A 234 19.04 -9.99 -9.52
N ALA A 235 19.52 -9.64 -8.33
CA ALA A 235 19.14 -8.42 -7.61
C ALA A 235 19.48 -7.16 -8.42
N ARG A 236 20.64 -7.14 -9.09
CA ARG A 236 21.07 -6.05 -9.98
C ARG A 236 20.11 -5.88 -11.16
N GLU A 237 19.73 -6.97 -11.84
CA GLU A 237 18.81 -6.91 -12.97
C GLU A 237 17.40 -6.48 -12.57
N ILE A 238 16.88 -7.00 -11.44
CA ILE A 238 15.60 -6.55 -10.86
C ILE A 238 15.67 -5.06 -10.56
N THR A 239 16.76 -4.59 -9.94
CA THR A 239 16.95 -3.17 -9.62
C THR A 239 16.94 -2.33 -10.88
N LYS A 240 17.73 -2.68 -11.90
CA LYS A 240 17.74 -1.97 -13.19
C LYS A 240 16.35 -1.90 -13.82
N ALA A 241 15.56 -2.98 -13.73
CA ALA A 241 14.23 -3.04 -14.31
C ALA A 241 13.21 -2.12 -13.62
N VAL A 242 13.40 -1.79 -12.33
CA VAL A 242 12.51 -0.87 -11.61
C VAL A 242 13.01 0.57 -11.62
N LYS A 243 14.31 0.82 -11.86
CA LYS A 243 14.85 2.18 -11.92
C LYS A 243 14.17 3.00 -13.02
N GLY A 244 13.84 4.25 -12.70
CA GLY A 244 13.15 5.16 -13.61
C GLY A 244 11.63 5.01 -13.64
N GLU A 245 11.04 4.20 -12.74
CA GLU A 245 9.57 4.19 -12.58
C GLU A 245 9.07 5.61 -12.27
N PRO A 246 8.12 6.16 -13.04
CA PRO A 246 7.72 7.55 -12.92
C PRO A 246 7.03 7.85 -11.57
N PRO A 247 7.23 9.05 -11.01
CA PRO A 247 6.50 9.49 -9.82
C PRO A 247 5.00 9.57 -10.11
N LEU A 248 4.18 9.22 -9.11
CA LEU A 248 2.74 9.47 -9.20
C LEU A 248 2.48 10.97 -9.16
N LYS A 249 1.65 11.45 -10.09
CA LYS A 249 1.25 12.86 -10.12
C LYS A 249 0.33 13.17 -8.93
N PRO A 250 0.46 14.35 -8.28
CA PRO A 250 -0.49 14.78 -7.27
C PRO A 250 -1.92 14.79 -7.82
N TYR A 251 -2.82 14.04 -7.19
CA TYR A 251 -4.23 13.95 -7.55
C TYR A 251 -5.11 14.01 -6.30
N THR A 252 -5.80 15.13 -6.12
CA THR A 252 -6.64 15.41 -4.94
C THR A 252 -7.93 16.08 -5.37
N GLU A 253 -8.99 15.90 -4.60
CA GLU A 253 -10.26 16.62 -4.79
C GLU A 253 -10.07 18.14 -4.63
N ASP A 254 -10.94 18.90 -5.29
CA ASP A 254 -11.08 20.34 -5.07
C ASP A 254 -11.78 20.60 -3.72
N CYS A 255 -11.14 21.39 -2.87
CA CYS A 255 -11.65 21.72 -1.54
C CYS A 255 -13.05 22.35 -1.56
N SER A 256 -13.41 23.11 -2.61
CA SER A 256 -14.71 23.78 -2.74
C SER A 256 -15.90 22.81 -2.88
N ILE A 257 -15.64 21.60 -3.37
CA ILE A 257 -16.65 20.56 -3.61
C ILE A 257 -16.38 19.27 -2.82
N CYS A 258 -15.37 19.28 -1.96
CA CYS A 258 -14.93 18.09 -1.24
C CYS A 258 -16.00 17.63 -0.23
N PRO A 259 -16.47 16.37 -0.29
CA PRO A 259 -17.50 15.87 0.63
C PRO A 259 -17.02 15.77 2.08
N PHE A 260 -15.71 15.82 2.31
CA PHE A 260 -15.09 15.77 3.64
C PHE A 260 -14.63 17.14 4.14
N ALA A 261 -14.97 18.24 3.46
CA ALA A 261 -14.50 19.58 3.82
C ALA A 261 -14.79 19.94 5.29
N LYS A 262 -15.93 19.50 5.84
CA LYS A 262 -16.34 19.77 7.22
C LYS A 262 -15.47 19.11 8.30
N ILE A 263 -14.75 18.04 7.96
CA ILE A 263 -13.85 17.30 8.89
C ILE A 263 -12.38 17.41 8.47
N CYS A 264 -12.04 18.44 7.70
CA CYS A 264 -10.70 18.73 7.23
C CYS A 264 -10.31 20.10 7.78
N GLY A 265 -9.18 20.24 8.46
CA GLY A 265 -8.85 21.52 9.12
C GLY A 265 -8.73 22.69 8.14
N VAL A 266 -8.24 22.45 6.91
CA VAL A 266 -8.26 23.46 5.83
C VAL A 266 -9.67 23.70 5.28
N GLY A 267 -10.47 22.64 5.13
CA GLY A 267 -11.81 22.73 4.55
C GLY A 267 -12.84 23.37 5.48
N SER A 268 -12.68 23.20 6.79
CA SER A 268 -13.53 23.77 7.83
C SER A 268 -13.10 25.17 8.27
N GLY A 269 -11.87 25.59 7.93
CA GLY A 269 -11.26 26.82 8.41
C GLY A 269 -10.71 26.72 9.85
N ALA A 270 -10.47 25.51 10.35
CA ALA A 270 -9.92 25.27 11.68
C ALA A 270 -8.38 25.34 11.73
N PHE A 271 -7.70 25.49 10.59
CA PHE A 271 -6.27 25.76 10.47
C PHE A 271 -6.05 27.11 9.82
#